data_AF-A0A3M2W6L5-F1
#
_entry.id   AF-A0A3M2W6L5-F1
#
_cell.length_a   1.000
_cell.length_b   1.000
_cell.length_c   1.000
_cell.angle_alpha   90.00
_cell.angle_beta   90.00
_cell.angle_gamma   90.00
#
_symmetry.space_group_name_H-M   'P 1'
#
loop_
_entity.id
_entity.type
_entity.pdbx_description
1 polymer ?
#
loop_
_entity_poly.entity_id
_entity_poly.type
_entity_poly.pdbx_seq_one_letter_code
_entity_poly.pdbx_strand_id
1 'polypeptide(L)'
;MTDRASIAQDIAHLIRESGLLITLVAERDRLRQRDCIQQMELLVEADERLVPGTAQIVQSSPGLYLVTATTVKFGLLEITL
;
A
#
# COMPACT_ATOMS: atom_id res chain seq x y z
N MET A 1 -12.03 6.53 17.32
CA MET A 1 -11.04 5.63 16.69
C MET A 1 -11.46 5.21 15.27
N THR A 2 -12.32 5.97 14.59
CA THR A 2 -12.95 5.52 13.33
C THR A 2 -12.13 5.95 12.10
N ASP A 3 -11.54 7.14 12.13
CA ASP A 3 -10.89 7.75 10.97
C ASP A 3 -9.65 6.99 10.46
N ARG A 4 -8.79 6.50 11.36
CA ARG A 4 -7.61 5.71 10.96
C ARG A 4 -8.00 4.40 10.28
N ALA A 5 -9.04 3.73 10.78
CA ALA A 5 -9.54 2.48 10.21
C ALA A 5 -10.21 2.73 8.84
N SER A 6 -10.95 3.84 8.69
CA SER A 6 -11.50 4.26 7.40
C SER A 6 -10.40 4.55 6.38
N ILE A 7 -9.35 5.28 6.74
CA ILE A 7 -8.19 5.50 5.85
C ILE A 7 -7.54 4.18 5.46
N ALA A 8 -7.35 3.27 6.41
CA ALA A 8 -6.81 1.94 6.15
C ALA A 8 -7.63 1.18 5.08
N GLN A 9 -8.95 1.21 5.24
CA GLN A 9 -9.88 0.55 4.34
C GLN A 9 -9.89 1.20 2.95
N ASP A 10 -9.91 2.53 2.88
CA ASP A 10 -9.88 3.28 1.62
C ASP A 10 -8.62 2.94 0.82
N ILE A 11 -7.45 2.95 1.48
CA ILE A 11 -6.18 2.59 0.84
C ILE A 11 -6.17 1.13 0.39
N ALA A 12 -6.64 0.20 1.23
CA ALA A 12 -6.73 -1.21 0.85
C ALA A 12 -7.66 -1.42 -0.35
N HIS A 13 -8.76 -0.69 -0.41
CA HIS A 13 -9.71 -0.73 -1.52
C HIS A 13 -9.07 -0.18 -2.79
N LEU A 14 -8.43 0.99 -2.70
CA LEU A 14 -7.77 1.67 -3.82
C LEU A 14 -6.64 0.83 -4.43
N ILE A 15 -5.83 0.15 -3.61
CA ILE A 15 -4.82 -0.79 -4.12
C ILE A 15 -5.47 -1.98 -4.84
N ARG A 16 -6.57 -2.53 -4.29
CA ARG A 16 -7.28 -3.65 -4.92
C ARG A 16 -7.95 -3.25 -6.24
N GLU A 17 -8.58 -2.09 -6.29
CA GLU A 17 -9.21 -1.55 -7.51
C GLU A 17 -8.20 -1.23 -8.60
N SER A 18 -6.98 -0.82 -8.24
CA SER A 18 -5.92 -0.56 -9.22
C SER A 18 -5.49 -1.81 -10.01
N GLY A 19 -5.74 -3.01 -9.47
CA GLY A 19 -5.26 -4.28 -10.04
C GLY A 19 -3.77 -4.55 -9.87
N LEU A 20 -2.98 -3.58 -9.37
CA LEU A 20 -1.53 -3.69 -9.22
C LEU A 20 -1.11 -4.82 -8.28
N LEU A 21 -1.89 -5.09 -7.23
CA LEU A 21 -1.63 -6.19 -6.30
C LEU A 21 -1.70 -7.55 -7.00
N ILE A 22 -2.69 -7.73 -7.88
CA ILE A 22 -2.88 -8.97 -8.64
C ILE A 22 -1.73 -9.13 -9.64
N THR A 23 -1.36 -8.04 -10.33
CA THR A 23 -0.22 -8.02 -11.23
C THR A 23 1.07 -8.37 -10.49
N LEU A 24 1.31 -7.82 -9.30
CA LEU A 24 2.50 -8.10 -8.50
C LEU A 24 2.59 -9.59 -8.12
N VAL A 25 1.48 -10.20 -7.69
CA VAL A 25 1.42 -11.62 -7.32
C VAL A 25 1.67 -12.54 -8.52
N ALA A 26 1.17 -12.17 -9.70
CA ALA A 26 1.34 -12.95 -10.92
C ALA A 26 2.75 -12.80 -11.55
N GLU A 27 3.43 -11.68 -11.27
CA GLU A 27 4.72 -11.36 -11.85
C GLU A 27 5.84 -12.21 -11.22
N ARG A 28 6.74 -12.72 -12.08
CA ARG A 28 7.90 -13.53 -11.68
C ARG A 28 9.22 -12.78 -11.85
N ASP A 29 9.22 -11.71 -12.63
CA ASP A 29 10.37 -10.84 -12.81
C ASP A 29 10.54 -9.88 -11.63
N ARG A 30 11.67 -9.97 -10.93
CA ARG A 30 11.96 -9.15 -9.74
C ARG A 30 12.02 -7.65 -10.04
N LEU A 31 12.43 -7.26 -11.24
CA LEU A 31 12.50 -5.87 -11.66
C LEU A 31 11.09 -5.30 -11.81
N ARG A 32 10.21 -6.05 -12.49
CA ARG A 32 8.80 -5.66 -12.63
C ARG A 32 8.03 -5.70 -11.32
N GLN A 33 8.35 -6.63 -10.42
CA GLN A 33 7.78 -6.63 -9.07
C GLN A 33 8.14 -5.35 -8.32
N ARG A 34 9.41 -4.92 -8.39
CA ARG A 34 9.84 -3.66 -7.78
C ARG A 34 9.13 -2.45 -8.40
N ASP A 35 8.97 -2.43 -9.71
CA ASP A 35 8.23 -1.36 -10.39
C ASP A 35 6.75 -1.34 -9.94
N CYS A 36 6.10 -2.50 -9.85
CA CYS A 36 4.71 -2.60 -9.36
C CYS A 36 4.58 -2.11 -7.91
N ILE A 37 5.52 -2.51 -7.04
CA ILE A 37 5.58 -2.05 -5.65
C ILE A 37 5.72 -0.52 -5.60
N GLN A 38 6.67 0.04 -6.37
CA GLN A 38 6.89 1.48 -6.44
C GLN A 38 5.63 2.22 -6.94
N GLN A 39 4.93 1.68 -7.94
CA GLN A 39 3.69 2.27 -8.42
C GLN A 39 2.58 2.23 -7.35
N MET A 40 2.48 1.14 -6.60
CA MET A 40 1.52 1.06 -5.49
C MET A 40 1.88 2.02 -4.35
N GLU A 41 3.15 2.19 -4.01
CA GLU A 41 3.59 3.18 -3.01
C GLU A 41 3.20 4.59 -3.45
N LEU A 42 3.49 4.98 -4.70
CA LEU A 42 3.10 6.28 -5.25
C LEU A 42 1.57 6.48 -5.27
N LEU A 43 0.83 5.41 -5.56
CA LEU A 43 -0.63 5.42 -5.56
C LEU A 43 -1.18 5.65 -4.14
N VAL A 44 -0.57 5.05 -3.12
CA VAL A 44 -0.92 5.28 -1.70
C VAL A 44 -0.57 6.71 -1.29
N GLU A 45 0.60 7.20 -1.69
CA GLU A 45 1.07 8.55 -1.38
C GLU A 45 0.27 9.68 -2.04
N ALA A 46 -0.54 9.36 -3.06
CA ALA A 46 -1.47 10.31 -3.64
C ALA A 46 -2.61 10.71 -2.67
N ASP A 47 -2.80 9.98 -1.56
CA ASP A 47 -3.75 10.33 -0.52
C ASP A 47 -3.21 11.45 0.40
N GLU A 48 -3.83 12.64 0.34
CA GLU A 48 -3.44 13.83 1.12
C GLU A 48 -3.51 13.62 2.65
N ARG A 49 -4.15 12.55 3.13
CA ARG A 49 -4.22 12.20 4.56
C ARG A 49 -2.94 11.49 5.03
N LEU A 50 -2.08 11.06 4.11
CA LEU A 50 -0.80 10.42 4.38
C LEU A 50 0.36 11.41 4.19
N VAL A 51 1.45 11.16 4.90
CA VAL A 51 2.70 11.90 4.75
C VAL A 51 3.45 11.31 3.53
N PRO A 52 3.71 12.10 2.48
CA PRO A 52 4.46 11.62 1.31
C PRO A 52 5.86 11.14 1.67
N GLY A 53 6.35 10.10 1.00
CA GLY A 53 7.63 9.46 1.28
C GLY A 53 7.62 8.50 2.48
N THR A 54 6.44 8.20 3.05
CA THR A 54 6.32 7.27 4.18
C THR A 54 5.62 5.96 3.83
N ALA A 55 5.05 5.84 2.62
CA ALA A 55 4.42 4.60 2.19
C ALA A 55 5.50 3.57 1.84
N GLN A 56 5.34 2.37 2.37
CA GLN A 56 6.23 1.24 2.13
C GLN A 56 5.37 -0.01 1.95
N ILE A 57 5.69 -0.80 0.93
CA ILE A 57 5.02 -2.09 0.69
C ILE A 57 6.05 -3.19 0.72
N VAL A 58 5.90 -4.11 1.67
CA VAL A 58 6.83 -5.23 1.87
C VAL A 58 6.08 -6.55 1.82
N GLN A 59 6.72 -7.58 1.27
CA GLN A 59 6.18 -8.92 1.31
C GLN A 59 6.50 -9.56 2.66
N SER A 60 5.48 -9.79 3.49
CA SER A 60 5.64 -10.45 4.79
C SER A 60 5.70 -11.97 4.66
N SER A 61 4.94 -12.53 3.71
CA SER A 61 4.95 -13.95 3.37
C SER A 61 4.53 -14.14 1.90
N PRO A 62 4.75 -15.33 1.29
CA PRO A 62 4.38 -15.56 -0.10
C PRO A 62 2.90 -15.26 -0.36
N GLY A 63 2.63 -14.22 -1.16
CA GLY A 63 1.29 -13.75 -1.46
C GLY A 63 0.63 -12.83 -0.43
N LEU A 64 1.31 -12.51 0.68
CA LEU A 64 0.85 -11.56 1.69
C LEU A 64 1.73 -10.31 1.70
N TYR A 65 1.11 -9.14 1.54
CA TYR A 65 1.83 -7.87 1.53
C TYR A 65 1.39 -6.99 2.69
N LEU A 66 2.38 -6.39 3.36
CA LEU A 66 2.18 -5.41 4.40
C LEU A 66 2.45 -4.03 3.81
N VAL A 67 1.45 -3.16 3.90
CA VAL A 67 1.55 -1.74 3.57
C VAL A 67 1.67 -0.96 4.86
N THR A 68 2.71 -0.17 5.00
CA THR A 68 2.89 0.75 6.12
C THR A 68 2.97 2.18 5.60
N ALA A 69 2.29 3.12 6.25
CA ALA A 69 2.35 4.54 5.89
C ALA A 69 2.17 5.39 7.15
N THR A 70 2.61 6.64 7.15
CA THR A 70 2.34 7.56 8.26
C THR A 70 1.20 8.50 7.89
N THR A 71 0.13 8.51 8.68
CA THR A 71 -0.95 9.48 8.54
C THR A 71 -0.55 10.81 9.17
N VAL A 72 -1.02 11.92 8.59
CA VAL A 72 -0.72 13.28 9.09
C VAL A 72 -1.26 13.51 10.51
N LYS A 73 -2.41 12.91 10.84
CA LYS A 73 -3.12 13.15 12.11
C LYS A 73 -3.03 12.01 13.13
N PHE A 74 -2.82 10.77 12.70
CA PHE A 74 -2.99 9.58 13.55
C PHE A 74 -1.71 8.74 13.70
N GLY A 75 -0.60 9.16 13.08
CA GLY A 75 0.67 8.43 13.11
C GLY A 75 0.69 7.21 12.18
N LEU A 76 1.48 6.20 12.54
CA LEU A 76 1.71 5.00 11.73
C LEU A 76 0.40 4.25 11.44
N LEU A 77 0.26 3.82 10.19
CA LEU A 77 -0.82 3.02 9.64
C LEU A 77 -0.22 1.73 9.09
N GLU A 78 -0.87 0.60 9.34
CA GLU A 78 -0.45 -0.71 8.89
C GLU A 78 -1.66 -1.43 8.30
N ILE A 79 -1.51 -1.97 7.10
CA ILE A 79 -2.57 -2.63 6.34
C ILE A 79 -2.00 -3.93 5.79
N THR A 80 -2.69 -5.03 6.03
CA THR A 80 -2.34 -6.32 5.44
C THR A 80 -3.25 -6.61 4.24
N LEU A 81 -2.65 -6.91 3.10
CA LEU A 81 -3.31 -7.17 1.82
C LEU A 81 -3.31 -8.66 1.46
#